data_AF-A0A9P7MDF9-F1
#
_entry.id   AF-A0A9P7MDF9-F1
#
_cell.length_a   1.000
_cell.length_b   1.000
_cell.length_c   1.000
_cell.angle_alpha   90.00
_cell.angle_beta   90.00
_cell.angle_gamma   90.00
#
_symmetry.space_group_name_H-M   'P 1'
#
loop_
_entity.id
_entity.type
_entity.pdbx_description
1 polymer ?
#
loop_
_entity_poly.entity_id
_entity_poly.type
_entity_poly.pdbx_seq_one_letter_code
_entity_poly.pdbx_strand_id
1 'polypeptide(L)'
;MAASKASRVGEETRIDKVNAELVTLTYGTVVAQLCKDFDNDYAEVNKQLDKMGYNIGLRLIEDYLAKSNTMKRCANFRETADMISRIGFKIFLNITPQVTNWTSDNKQFSLLFDENPFADFVELPDDGRAQNELWYSNILCGVLRGALEMVQMQVEAHFISDVLRGNDTTEMRVSLIRYIDDELPPEDD
;
A
#
# COMPACT_ATOMS: atom_id res chain seq x y z
N MET A 1 20.69 -6.69 14.14
CA MET A 1 19.93 -7.67 14.96
C MET A 1 18.42 -7.55 14.73
N ALA A 2 17.79 -6.37 14.91
CA ALA A 2 16.35 -6.21 14.66
C ALA A 2 15.98 -6.25 13.16
N ALA A 3 16.74 -5.56 12.30
CA ALA A 3 16.50 -5.53 10.85
C ALA A 3 16.62 -6.91 10.17
N SER A 4 17.54 -7.77 10.63
CA SER A 4 17.70 -9.15 10.12
C SER A 4 16.61 -10.09 10.60
N LYS A 5 16.00 -9.81 11.76
CA LYS A 5 14.89 -10.60 12.32
C LYS A 5 13.58 -10.29 11.58
N ALA A 6 13.34 -9.03 11.24
CA ALA A 6 12.17 -8.61 10.48
C ALA A 6 12.10 -9.27 9.09
N SER A 7 13.22 -9.26 8.35
CA SER A 7 13.30 -9.91 7.04
C SER A 7 13.01 -11.41 7.09
N ARG A 8 13.51 -12.12 8.12
CA ARG A 8 13.23 -13.56 8.29
C ARG A 8 11.76 -13.86 8.57
N VAL A 9 11.09 -13.01 9.35
CA VAL A 9 9.65 -13.18 9.65
C VAL A 9 8.81 -13.06 8.37
N GLY A 10 9.13 -12.12 7.49
CA GLY A 10 8.46 -11.98 6.20
C GLY A 10 8.58 -13.23 5.31
N GLU A 11 9.72 -13.94 5.36
CA GLU A 11 9.96 -15.17 4.60
C GLU A 11 9.36 -16.43 5.24
N GLU A 12 9.39 -16.53 6.58
CA GLU A 12 8.94 -17.71 7.35
C GLU A 12 7.41 -17.72 7.59
N THR A 13 6.70 -16.61 7.34
CA THR A 13 5.25 -16.53 7.56
C THR A 13 4.51 -17.39 6.52
N ARG A 14 3.89 -18.48 6.98
CA ARG A 14 3.04 -19.35 6.14
C ARG A 14 1.70 -18.67 5.84
N ILE A 15 1.53 -18.24 4.61
CA ILE A 15 0.25 -17.86 4.02
C ILE A 15 -0.10 -18.83 2.91
N ASP A 16 -1.38 -19.15 2.78
CA ASP A 16 -1.90 -19.85 1.61
C ASP A 16 -1.68 -18.99 0.38
N LYS A 17 -0.72 -19.39 -0.45
CA LYS A 17 -0.34 -18.66 -1.65
C LYS A 17 -1.29 -19.05 -2.79
N VAL A 18 -1.79 -18.04 -3.49
CA VAL A 18 -2.47 -18.18 -4.76
C VAL A 18 -1.53 -17.77 -5.89
N ASN A 19 -1.83 -18.18 -7.13
CA ASN A 19 -1.04 -17.75 -8.29
C ASN A 19 -1.12 -16.20 -8.41
N ALA A 20 0.03 -15.54 -8.48
CA ALA A 20 0.13 -14.09 -8.64
C ALA A 20 -0.60 -13.60 -9.91
N GLU A 21 -0.50 -14.34 -11.01
CA GLU A 21 -1.17 -14.01 -12.27
C GLU A 21 -2.70 -13.94 -12.12
N LEU A 22 -3.27 -14.83 -11.30
CA LEU A 22 -4.71 -14.81 -11.02
C LEU A 22 -5.11 -13.48 -10.37
N VAL A 23 -4.31 -13.01 -9.40
CA VAL A 23 -4.55 -11.73 -8.71
C VAL A 23 -4.34 -10.56 -9.67
N THR A 24 -3.27 -10.57 -10.46
CA THR A 24 -2.95 -9.51 -11.43
C THR A 24 -4.04 -9.38 -12.50
N LEU A 25 -4.50 -10.51 -13.08
CA LEU A 25 -5.57 -10.51 -14.07
C LEU A 25 -6.91 -10.08 -13.46
N THR A 26 -7.23 -10.55 -12.25
CA THR A 26 -8.44 -10.13 -11.54
C THR A 26 -8.40 -8.62 -11.29
N TYR A 27 -7.28 -8.09 -10.81
CA TYR A 27 -7.11 -6.66 -10.62
C TYR A 27 -7.23 -5.88 -11.93
N GLY A 28 -6.61 -6.35 -13.01
CA GLY A 28 -6.73 -5.74 -14.33
C GLY A 28 -8.18 -5.67 -14.83
N THR A 29 -8.98 -6.73 -14.62
CA THR A 29 -10.41 -6.67 -14.95
C THR A 29 -11.18 -5.65 -14.12
N VAL A 30 -10.86 -5.51 -12.83
CA VAL A 30 -11.47 -4.49 -11.97
C VAL A 30 -11.14 -3.08 -12.46
N VAL A 31 -9.87 -2.79 -12.74
CA VAL A 31 -9.45 -1.47 -13.26
C VAL A 31 -10.12 -1.19 -14.60
N ALA A 32 -10.09 -2.15 -15.53
CA ALA A 32 -10.72 -2.00 -16.84
C ALA A 32 -12.25 -1.79 -16.74
N GLN A 33 -12.91 -2.44 -15.79
CA GLN A 33 -14.34 -2.24 -15.55
C GLN A 33 -14.60 -0.84 -14.98
N LEU A 34 -13.81 -0.38 -14.00
CA LEU A 34 -13.93 0.97 -13.46
C LEU A 34 -13.71 2.05 -14.54
N CYS A 35 -12.71 1.88 -15.41
CA CYS A 35 -12.50 2.81 -16.52
C CYS A 35 -13.73 2.90 -17.44
N LYS A 36 -14.43 1.78 -17.69
CA LYS A 36 -15.67 1.77 -18.47
C LYS A 36 -16.83 2.42 -17.72
N ASP A 37 -17.01 2.09 -16.45
CA ASP A 37 -18.14 2.58 -15.63
C ASP A 37 -18.07 4.09 -15.38
N PHE A 38 -16.87 4.67 -15.42
CA PHE A 38 -16.63 6.10 -15.26
C PHE A 38 -16.28 6.82 -16.57
N ASP A 39 -16.56 6.22 -17.74
CA ASP A 39 -16.34 6.84 -19.06
C ASP A 39 -14.90 7.39 -19.25
N ASN A 40 -13.89 6.69 -18.72
CA ASN A 40 -12.48 7.11 -18.68
C ASN A 40 -12.23 8.44 -17.93
N ASP A 41 -13.07 8.77 -16.93
CA ASP A 41 -12.72 9.74 -15.89
C ASP A 41 -11.73 9.12 -14.90
N TYR A 42 -10.44 9.20 -15.24
CA TYR A 42 -9.36 8.60 -14.46
C TYR A 42 -9.23 9.19 -13.04
N ALA A 43 -9.65 10.44 -12.83
CA ALA A 43 -9.66 11.02 -11.50
C ALA A 43 -10.67 10.31 -10.60
N GLU A 44 -11.86 9.98 -11.12
CA GLU A 44 -12.85 9.21 -10.37
C GLU A 44 -12.44 7.74 -10.20
N VAL A 45 -11.85 7.12 -11.24
CA VAL A 45 -11.27 5.77 -11.14
C VAL A 45 -10.24 5.69 -10.01
N ASN A 46 -9.31 6.64 -9.93
CA ASN A 46 -8.30 6.68 -8.87
C ASN A 46 -8.93 6.77 -7.47
N LYS A 47 -9.99 7.58 -7.30
CA LYS A 47 -10.70 7.68 -6.01
C LYS A 47 -11.38 6.36 -5.65
N GLN A 48 -11.98 5.66 -6.61
CA GLN A 48 -12.59 4.36 -6.36
C GLN A 48 -11.55 3.30 -6.03
N LEU A 49 -10.41 3.27 -6.72
CA LEU A 49 -9.29 2.37 -6.40
C LEU A 49 -8.79 2.60 -4.97
N ASP A 50 -8.56 3.85 -4.58
CA ASP A 50 -8.13 4.21 -3.22
C ASP A 50 -9.19 3.82 -2.19
N LYS A 51 -10.47 4.08 -2.44
CA LYS A 51 -11.58 3.70 -1.55
C LYS A 51 -11.69 2.19 -1.37
N MET A 52 -11.58 1.41 -2.45
CA MET A 52 -11.55 -0.05 -2.37
C MET A 52 -10.35 -0.52 -1.55
N GLY A 53 -9.17 0.04 -1.84
CA GLY A 53 -7.95 -0.26 -1.11
C GLY A 53 -8.08 -0.01 0.39
N TYR A 54 -8.65 1.14 0.77
CA TYR A 54 -8.89 1.48 2.17
C TYR A 54 -9.75 0.45 2.89
N ASN A 55 -10.88 0.05 2.31
CA ASN A 55 -11.73 -0.98 2.91
C ASN A 55 -11.02 -2.35 3.01
N ILE A 56 -10.15 -2.68 2.04
CA ILE A 56 -9.31 -3.87 2.10
C ILE A 56 -8.31 -3.74 3.25
N GLY A 57 -7.62 -2.60 3.36
CA GLY A 57 -6.62 -2.31 4.40
C GLY A 57 -7.17 -2.43 5.82
N LEU A 58 -8.39 -1.92 6.06
CA LEU A 58 -9.08 -2.03 7.34
C LEU A 58 -9.25 -3.49 7.81
N ARG A 59 -9.40 -4.44 6.87
CA ARG A 59 -9.57 -5.87 7.17
C ARG A 59 -8.26 -6.64 7.14
N LEU A 60 -7.35 -6.24 6.24
CA LEU A 60 -6.08 -6.91 6.02
C LEU A 60 -5.14 -6.80 7.23
N ILE A 61 -5.24 -5.69 7.96
CA ILE A 61 -4.42 -5.44 9.16
C ILE A 61 -4.63 -6.49 10.26
N GLU A 62 -5.85 -7.01 10.42
CA GLU A 62 -6.13 -8.05 11.41
C GLU A 62 -5.36 -9.35 11.09
N ASP A 63 -5.38 -9.77 9.83
CA ASP A 63 -4.64 -10.94 9.36
C ASP A 63 -3.12 -10.72 9.47
N TYR A 64 -2.65 -9.51 9.17
CA TYR A 64 -1.24 -9.13 9.34
C TYR A 64 -0.80 -9.24 10.81
N LEU A 65 -1.58 -8.70 11.75
CA LEU A 65 -1.27 -8.72 13.18
C LEU A 65 -1.35 -10.14 13.76
N ALA A 66 -2.34 -10.93 13.36
CA ALA A 66 -2.51 -12.32 13.81
C ALA A 66 -1.37 -13.23 13.36
N LYS A 67 -0.87 -13.04 12.13
CA LYS A 67 0.24 -13.83 11.58
C LYS A 67 1.60 -13.35 12.06
N SER A 68 1.69 -12.07 12.42
CA SER A 68 2.88 -11.48 13.00
C SER A 68 2.92 -11.61 14.52
N ASN A 69 2.74 -12.84 15.04
CA ASN A 69 2.74 -13.21 16.48
C ASN A 69 3.99 -12.78 17.30
N THR A 70 4.94 -12.09 16.67
CA THR A 70 6.16 -11.54 17.30
C THR A 70 6.20 -10.00 17.29
N MET A 71 5.23 -9.31 16.68
CA MET A 71 5.25 -7.85 16.54
C MET A 71 4.65 -7.15 17.76
N LYS A 72 5.51 -6.42 18.46
CA LYS A 72 5.09 -5.33 19.33
C LYS A 72 4.55 -4.18 18.47
N ARG A 73 3.68 -3.32 19.03
CA ARG A 73 3.35 -2.03 18.41
C ARG A 73 4.64 -1.32 17.99
N CYS A 74 4.68 -0.79 16.76
CA CYS A 74 5.81 -0.02 16.27
C CYS A 74 6.00 1.21 17.16
N ALA A 75 7.23 1.48 17.61
CA ALA A 75 7.51 2.57 18.52
C ALA A 75 7.53 3.94 17.82
N ASN A 76 7.79 3.96 16.51
CA ASN A 76 7.86 5.17 15.71
C ASN A 76 7.55 4.89 14.24
N PHE A 77 7.36 5.96 13.47
CA PHE A 77 7.02 5.87 12.05
C PHE A 77 8.13 5.23 11.19
N ARG A 78 9.39 5.33 11.62
CA ARG A 78 10.53 4.71 10.93
C ARG A 78 10.50 3.19 11.02
N GLU A 79 10.19 2.66 12.19
CA GLU A 79 9.96 1.23 12.38
C GLU A 79 8.74 0.77 11.57
N THR A 80 7.67 1.58 11.55
CA THR A 80 6.47 1.30 10.75
C THR A 80 6.80 1.16 9.27
N ALA A 81 7.62 2.05 8.70
CA ALA A 81 8.06 1.96 7.31
C ALA A 81 8.84 0.68 7.01
N ASP A 82 9.76 0.28 7.90
CA ASP A 82 10.51 -0.97 7.77
C ASP A 82 9.58 -2.19 7.83
N MET A 83 8.56 -2.17 8.70
CA MET A 83 7.57 -3.25 8.81
C MET A 83 6.67 -3.35 7.58
N ILE A 84 6.25 -2.20 7.01
CA ILE A 84 5.49 -2.16 5.76
C ILE A 84 6.31 -2.79 4.63
N SER A 85 7.53 -2.31 4.42
CA SER A 85 8.42 -2.76 3.33
C SER A 85 8.83 -4.23 3.46
N ARG A 86 9.44 -4.61 4.60
CA ARG A 86 10.12 -5.90 4.74
C ARG A 86 9.18 -7.05 5.07
N ILE A 87 8.01 -6.73 5.61
CA ILE A 87 7.08 -7.73 6.12
C ILE A 87 5.74 -7.59 5.40
N GLY A 88 5.07 -6.43 5.44
CA GLY A 88 3.76 -6.25 4.82
C GLY A 88 3.76 -6.61 3.33
N PHE A 89 4.55 -5.89 2.55
CA PHE A 89 4.69 -6.14 1.11
C PHE A 89 5.25 -7.54 0.82
N LYS A 90 6.18 -8.04 1.64
CA LYS A 90 6.78 -9.36 1.45
C LYS A 90 5.78 -10.50 1.66
N ILE A 91 4.92 -10.37 2.65
CA ILE A 91 3.90 -11.35 3.03
C ILE A 91 2.77 -11.40 1.98
N PHE A 92 2.29 -10.24 1.54
CA PHE A 92 1.10 -10.18 0.68
C PHE A 92 1.39 -10.18 -0.83
N LEU A 93 2.51 -9.58 -1.23
CA LEU A 93 2.86 -9.37 -2.64
C LEU A 93 4.21 -9.96 -3.02
N ASN A 94 4.92 -10.58 -2.07
CA ASN A 94 6.25 -11.16 -2.25
C ASN A 94 7.35 -10.20 -2.72
N ILE A 95 7.11 -8.89 -2.65
CA ILE A 95 8.08 -7.84 -2.98
C ILE A 95 8.60 -7.15 -1.71
N THR A 96 9.74 -6.47 -1.82
CA THR A 96 10.32 -5.69 -0.73
C THR A 96 10.72 -4.31 -1.24
N PRO A 97 9.78 -3.34 -1.27
CA PRO A 97 10.09 -1.98 -1.73
C PRO A 97 11.15 -1.32 -0.86
N GLN A 98 12.06 -0.55 -1.44
CA GLN A 98 13.09 0.15 -0.67
C GLN A 98 12.51 1.38 0.03
N VAL A 99 12.78 1.53 1.32
CA VAL A 99 12.39 2.72 2.09
C VAL A 99 13.46 3.80 1.93
N THR A 100 13.12 4.91 1.29
CA THR A 100 14.05 6.00 0.97
C THR A 100 13.43 7.38 1.23
N ASN A 101 14.15 8.45 0.88
CA ASN A 101 13.65 9.83 0.82
C ASN A 101 12.93 10.32 2.10
N TRP A 102 13.49 9.97 3.27
CA TRP A 102 12.99 10.44 4.56
C TRP A 102 13.09 11.95 4.70
N THR A 103 12.03 12.58 5.19
CA THR A 103 12.08 13.98 5.65
C THR A 103 12.81 14.08 6.98
N SER A 104 13.43 15.25 7.24
CA SER A 104 14.22 15.49 8.45
C SER A 104 13.42 15.37 9.76
N ASP A 105 12.10 15.56 9.69
CA ASP A 105 11.17 15.40 10.82
C ASP A 105 10.67 13.96 11.02
N ASN A 106 11.12 13.01 10.19
CA ASN A 106 10.70 11.61 10.16
C ASN A 106 9.18 11.41 10.02
N LYS A 107 8.46 12.35 9.40
CA LYS A 107 7.02 12.23 9.14
C LYS A 107 6.68 11.75 7.75
N GLN A 108 7.64 11.71 6.83
CA GLN A 108 7.38 11.28 5.46
C GLN A 108 8.56 10.44 4.94
N PHE A 109 8.24 9.42 4.16
CA PHE A 109 9.20 8.57 3.47
C PHE A 109 8.64 8.14 2.11
N SER A 110 9.49 7.55 1.28
CA SER A 110 9.11 6.93 0.02
C SER A 110 9.33 5.44 0.03
N LEU A 111 8.44 4.72 -0.65
CA LEU A 111 8.59 3.32 -1.02
C LEU A 111 8.92 3.28 -2.51
N LEU A 112 10.14 2.82 -2.82
CA LEU A 112 10.59 2.60 -4.19
C LEU A 112 10.36 1.13 -4.56
N PHE A 113 9.64 0.89 -5.64
CA PHE A 113 9.32 -0.46 -6.10
C PHE A 113 10.29 -0.86 -7.20
N ASP A 114 11.08 -1.91 -6.94
CA ASP A 114 11.95 -2.51 -7.95
C ASP A 114 11.11 -3.27 -9.00
N GLU A 115 10.04 -3.95 -8.54
CA GLU A 115 9.08 -4.67 -9.37
C GLU A 115 7.67 -4.43 -8.81
N ASN A 116 6.72 -4.06 -9.68
CA ASN A 116 5.31 -3.90 -9.30
C ASN A 116 4.49 -5.08 -9.86
N PRO A 117 4.07 -6.04 -9.02
CA PRO A 117 3.43 -7.29 -9.49
C PRO A 117 2.08 -7.06 -10.16
N PHE A 118 1.47 -5.89 -9.98
CA PHE A 118 0.25 -5.52 -10.69
C PHE A 118 0.51 -5.01 -12.11
N ALA A 119 1.72 -4.54 -12.41
CA ALA A 119 2.06 -3.86 -13.66
C ALA A 119 2.64 -4.79 -14.75
N ASP A 120 3.00 -6.03 -14.42
CA ASP A 120 3.79 -6.93 -15.30
C ASP A 120 3.16 -7.21 -16.69
N PHE A 121 1.85 -7.08 -16.84
CA PHE A 121 1.13 -7.35 -18.10
C PHE A 121 0.20 -6.19 -18.51
N VAL A 122 0.53 -4.98 -18.07
CA VAL A 122 -0.37 -3.84 -18.19
C VAL A 122 0.23 -2.82 -19.14
N GLU A 123 -0.56 -2.45 -20.15
CA GLU A 123 -0.35 -1.26 -20.94
C GLU A 123 -1.53 -0.32 -20.68
N LEU A 124 -1.24 0.95 -20.39
CA LEU A 124 -2.29 1.95 -20.22
C LEU A 124 -2.95 2.25 -21.56
N PRO A 125 -4.26 2.58 -21.60
CA PRO A 125 -4.92 3.01 -22.81
C PRO A 125 -4.19 4.16 -23.51
N ASP A 126 -4.05 4.08 -24.83
CA ASP A 126 -3.45 5.14 -25.67
C ASP A 126 -4.49 6.19 -26.07
N ASP A 127 -5.17 6.76 -25.07
CA ASP A 127 -6.15 7.83 -25.24
C ASP A 127 -5.57 9.22 -24.94
N GLY A 128 -4.26 9.29 -24.69
CA GLY A 128 -3.50 10.49 -24.33
C GLY A 128 -3.73 11.01 -22.90
N ARG A 129 -4.70 10.46 -22.15
CA ARG A 129 -5.04 10.89 -20.79
C ARG A 129 -4.59 9.87 -19.75
N ALA A 130 -4.74 8.57 -20.02
CA ALA A 130 -4.45 7.52 -19.06
C ALA A 130 -3.00 7.60 -18.52
N GLN A 131 -2.02 7.83 -19.40
CA GLN A 131 -0.61 8.00 -19.02
C GLN A 131 -0.36 9.19 -18.06
N ASN A 132 -1.25 10.18 -18.04
CA ASN A 132 -1.09 11.39 -17.24
C ASN A 132 -1.97 11.42 -15.99
N GLU A 133 -3.08 10.67 -15.99
CA GLU A 133 -4.10 10.77 -14.96
C GLU A 133 -4.30 9.47 -14.18
N LEU A 134 -4.11 8.30 -14.79
CA LEU A 134 -4.40 7.02 -14.14
C LEU A 134 -3.21 6.53 -13.29
N TRP A 135 -3.46 6.32 -12.01
CA TRP A 135 -2.55 5.61 -11.12
C TRP A 135 -3.00 4.16 -11.01
N TYR A 136 -2.48 3.30 -11.88
CA TYR A 136 -2.98 1.94 -12.03
C TYR A 136 -2.96 1.17 -10.70
N SER A 137 -1.95 1.37 -9.86
CA SER A 137 -1.82 0.71 -8.56
C SER A 137 -2.33 1.52 -7.36
N ASN A 138 -3.21 2.52 -7.57
CA ASN A 138 -3.70 3.41 -6.49
C ASN A 138 -4.43 2.68 -5.36
N ILE A 139 -4.88 1.44 -5.61
CA ILE A 139 -5.41 0.56 -4.57
C ILE A 139 -4.43 0.35 -3.41
N LEU A 140 -3.11 0.35 -3.69
CA LEU A 140 -2.07 0.17 -2.67
C LEU A 140 -2.00 1.35 -1.70
N CYS A 141 -2.23 2.57 -2.19
CA CYS A 141 -2.31 3.77 -1.35
C CYS A 141 -3.47 3.63 -0.35
N GLY A 142 -4.63 3.21 -0.84
CA GLY A 142 -5.79 2.92 -0.02
C GLY A 142 -5.50 1.86 1.04
N VAL A 143 -4.92 0.72 0.63
CA VAL A 143 -4.59 -0.38 1.56
C VAL A 143 -3.70 0.10 2.70
N LEU A 144 -2.64 0.86 2.40
CA LEU A 144 -1.76 1.41 3.43
C LEU A 144 -2.51 2.36 4.37
N ARG A 145 -3.32 3.25 3.81
CA ARG A 145 -4.10 4.21 4.60
C ARG A 145 -5.07 3.52 5.55
N GLY A 146 -5.83 2.54 5.06
CA GLY A 146 -6.77 1.78 5.88
C GLY A 146 -6.08 0.94 6.95
N ALA A 147 -5.00 0.24 6.58
CA ALA A 147 -4.25 -0.60 7.52
C ALA A 147 -3.61 0.23 8.64
N LEU A 148 -3.04 1.40 8.31
CA LEU A 148 -2.36 2.26 9.30
C LEU A 148 -3.34 3.00 10.20
N GLU A 149 -4.55 3.31 9.71
CA GLU A 149 -5.60 3.92 10.52
C GLU A 149 -6.01 3.02 11.69
N MET A 150 -6.13 1.70 11.44
CA MET A 150 -6.46 0.70 12.47
C MET A 150 -5.38 0.53 13.54
N VAL A 151 -4.17 1.01 13.29
CA VAL A 151 -3.08 1.08 14.26
C VAL A 151 -2.79 2.53 14.69
N GLN A 152 -3.81 3.38 14.66
CA GLN A 152 -3.82 4.73 15.21
C GLN A 152 -2.86 5.70 14.51
N MET A 153 -2.56 5.46 13.24
CA MET A 153 -1.75 6.35 12.41
C MET A 153 -2.56 6.85 11.23
N GLN A 154 -2.97 8.10 11.28
CA GLN A 154 -3.56 8.74 10.11
C GLN A 154 -2.45 9.15 9.15
N VAL A 155 -2.45 8.54 7.97
CA VAL A 155 -1.46 8.81 6.93
C VAL A 155 -2.11 9.25 5.62
N GLU A 156 -1.33 9.91 4.80
CA GLU A 156 -1.60 10.13 3.39
C GLU A 156 -0.62 9.27 2.57
N ALA A 157 -1.12 8.59 1.54
CA ALA A 157 -0.31 7.82 0.60
C ALA A 157 -0.69 8.19 -0.83
N HIS A 158 0.29 8.47 -1.69
CA HIS A 158 0.07 8.76 -3.10
C HIS A 158 1.31 8.40 -3.93
N PHE A 159 1.12 8.06 -5.20
CA PHE A 159 2.22 7.85 -6.13
C PHE A 159 2.84 9.19 -6.58
N ILE A 160 4.16 9.20 -6.71
CA ILE A 160 4.96 10.32 -7.22
C ILE A 160 5.37 10.03 -8.67
N SER A 161 5.72 8.78 -8.95
CA SER A 161 6.12 8.30 -10.28
C SER A 161 5.68 6.87 -10.48
N ASP A 162 5.48 6.47 -11.75
CA ASP A 162 5.11 5.11 -12.11
C ASP A 162 5.69 4.73 -13.48
N VAL A 163 6.27 3.54 -13.57
CA VAL A 163 6.81 2.98 -14.83
C VAL A 163 5.73 2.84 -15.90
N LEU A 164 4.48 2.57 -15.52
CA LEU A 164 3.34 2.50 -16.45
C LEU A 164 3.03 3.85 -17.11
N ARG A 165 3.47 4.94 -16.50
CA ARG A 165 3.33 6.31 -16.99
C ARG A 165 4.59 6.81 -17.70
N GLY A 166 5.56 5.93 -17.93
CA GLY A 166 6.82 6.23 -18.61
C GLY A 166 7.92 6.81 -17.71
N ASN A 167 7.81 6.69 -16.38
CA ASN A 167 8.90 7.05 -15.47
C ASN A 167 9.93 5.91 -15.32
N ASP A 168 11.14 6.24 -14.85
CA ASP A 168 12.20 5.25 -14.65
C ASP A 168 11.93 4.28 -13.49
N THR A 169 11.18 4.74 -12.48
CA THR A 169 10.88 3.97 -11.27
C THR A 169 9.48 4.27 -10.77
N THR A 170 8.89 3.31 -10.05
CA THR A 170 7.64 3.51 -9.33
C THR A 170 7.94 3.93 -7.89
N GLU A 171 7.52 5.14 -7.52
CA GLU A 171 7.72 5.74 -6.19
C GLU A 171 6.37 6.08 -5.56
N MET A 172 6.13 5.59 -4.35
CA MET A 172 4.97 5.95 -3.54
C MET A 172 5.41 6.71 -2.30
N ARG A 173 4.82 7.88 -2.08
CA ARG A 173 5.06 8.69 -0.91
C ARG A 173 4.05 8.36 0.19
N VAL A 174 4.55 8.22 1.42
CA VAL A 174 3.73 8.01 2.62
C VAL A 174 4.06 9.10 3.65
N SER A 175 3.04 9.81 4.12
CA SER A 175 3.16 10.95 5.03
C SER A 175 2.28 10.74 6.26
N LEU A 176 2.87 10.79 7.45
CA LEU A 176 2.16 10.78 8.72
C LEU A 176 1.52 12.15 8.96
N ILE A 177 0.19 12.17 9.04
CA ILE A 177 -0.58 13.37 9.33
C ILE A 177 -0.64 13.58 10.84
N ARG A 178 -1.12 12.57 11.57
CA ARG A 178 -1.21 12.57 13.04
C ARG A 178 -1.37 11.16 13.58
N TYR A 179 -1.07 11.01 14.87
CA TYR A 179 -1.54 9.86 15.64
C TYR A 179 -3.00 10.10 16.06
N ILE A 180 -3.80 9.04 16.03
CA ILE A 180 -5.20 9.07 16.44
C ILE A 180 -5.24 8.72 17.92
N ASP A 181 -5.81 9.61 18.74
CA ASP A 181 -5.99 9.35 20.16
C ASP A 181 -7.30 8.56 20.38
N ASP A 182 -7.23 7.48 21.14
CA ASP A 182 -8.42 6.80 21.66
C ASP A 182 -8.96 7.63 22.83
N GLU A 183 -9.86 8.58 22.58
CA GLU A 183 -10.72 9.07 23.66
C GLU A 183 -11.70 7.94 24.04
N LEU A 184 -11.43 7.27 25.16
CA LEU A 184 -12.43 6.46 25.84
C LEU A 184 -13.62 7.38 26.17
N PRO A 185 -14.86 6.99 25.82
CA PRO A 185 -16.02 7.73 26.31
C PRO A 185 -15.94 7.77 27.83
N PRO A 186 -16.24 8.92 28.46
CA PRO A 186 -16.25 9.01 29.92
C PRO A 186 -17.18 7.92 30.47
N GLU A 187 -16.71 7.17 31.46
CA GLU A 187 -17.56 6.25 32.20
C GLU A 187 -18.68 7.09 32.84
N ASP A 188 -19.93 6.86 32.43
CA ASP A 188 -21.09 7.45 33.10
C ASP A 188 -21.11 6.94 34.55
N ASP A 189 -20.91 7.84 35.51
CA ASP A 189 -21.02 7.61 36.98
C ASP A 189 -22.39 7.05 37.40
#